data_AF-A0A238UCV0-F1
#
_entry.id   AF-A0A238UCV0-F1
#
_cell.length_a   1.000
_cell.length_b   1.000
_cell.length_c   1.000
_cell.angle_alpha   90.00
_cell.angle_beta   90.00
_cell.angle_gamma   90.00
#
_symmetry.space_group_name_H-M   'P 1'
#
loop_
_entity.id
_entity.type
_entity.pdbx_description
1 polymer ?
#
loop_
_entity_poly.entity_id
_entity_poly.type
_entity_poly.pdbx_seq_one_letter_code
_entity_poly.pdbx_strand_id
1 'polypeptide(L)' 'MKLIFLTIGLLALAFGGIAIKIWAKKDGEFAGTCASQNPMLNKTGEACGFCGKTPDQFDTCNEPQHQ' A
#
# COMPACT_ATOMS: atom_id res chain seq x y z
N MET A 1 25.41 -0.20 20.95
CA MET A 1 25.62 0.74 19.82
C MET A 1 25.69 0.07 18.44
N LYS A 2 26.45 -1.02 18.27
CA LYS A 2 26.59 -1.73 16.98
C LYS A 2 25.26 -2.24 16.38
N LEU A 3 24.35 -2.73 17.23
CA LEU A 3 23.00 -3.13 16.79
C LEU A 3 22.12 -1.95 16.35
N ILE A 4 22.30 -0.78 16.94
CA ILE A 4 21.50 0.42 16.61
C ILE A 4 21.86 0.91 15.21
N PHE A 5 23.15 0.92 14.84
CA PHE A 5 23.55 1.27 13.49
C PHE A 5 23.06 0.25 12.45
N LEU A 6 23.09 -1.04 12.81
CA LEU A 6 22.56 -2.10 11.94
C LEU A 6 21.05 -1.94 11.70
N THR A 7 20.27 -1.68 12.75
CA THR A 7 18.82 -1.53 12.63
C THR A 7 18.45 -0.27 11.85
N ILE A 8 19.11 0.86 12.11
CA ILE A 8 18.90 2.10 11.33
C ILE A 8 19.27 1.88 9.86
N GLY A 9 20.38 1.19 9.57
CA GLY A 9 20.78 0.87 8.20
C GLY A 9 19.75 0.00 7.47
N LEU A 10 19.23 -1.03 8.14
CA LEU A 10 18.21 -1.91 7.56
C LEU A 10 16.89 -1.17 7.29
N LEU A 11 16.50 -0.30 8.22
CA LEU A 11 15.29 0.52 8.12
C LEU A 11 15.41 1.53 6.96
N ALA A 12 16.55 2.21 6.87
CA ALA A 12 16.83 3.16 5.80
C ALA A 12 16.82 2.48 4.42
N LEU A 13 17.34 1.25 4.32
CA LEU A 13 17.31 0.47 3.08
C LEU A 13 15.88 0.11 2.67
N ALA A 14 15.03 -0.28 3.62
CA ALA A 14 13.62 -0.57 3.34
C ALA A 14 12.87 0.67 2.83
N PHE A 15 12.99 1.81 3.52
CA PHE A 15 12.38 3.06 3.08
C PHE A 15 12.96 3.58 1.76
N GLY A 16 14.27 3.43 1.56
CA GLY A 16 14.94 3.78 0.30
C GLY A 16 14.41 2.95 -0.87
N GLY A 17 14.20 1.64 -0.69
CA GLY A 17 13.60 0.78 -1.70
C GLY A 17 12.18 1.19 -2.09
N ILE A 18 11.36 1.57 -1.11
CA ILE A 18 9.99 2.08 -1.36
C ILE A 18 10.06 3.42 -2.11
N ALA A 19 10.95 4.33 -1.70
CA ALA A 19 11.11 5.63 -2.35
C ALA A 19 11.55 5.51 -3.82
N ILE A 20 12.52 4.64 -4.10
CA ILE A 20 12.99 4.36 -5.47
C ILE A 20 11.84 3.77 -6.31
N LYS A 21 11.04 2.87 -5.73
CA LYS A 21 9.89 2.27 -6.43
C LYS A 21 8.86 3.31 -6.85
N ILE A 22 8.58 4.31 -6.02
CA ILE A 22 7.65 5.41 -6.34
C ILE A 22 8.22 6.26 -7.47
N TRP A 23 9.51 6.62 -7.38
CA TRP A 23 10.18 7.44 -8.41
C TRP A 23 10.29 6.72 -9.76
N ALA A 24 10.49 5.40 -9.75
CA ALA A 24 10.58 4.57 -10.95
C ALA A 24 9.20 4.25 -11.58
N LYS A 25 8.10 4.53 -10.89
CA LYS A 25 6.76 4.30 -11.42
C LYS A 25 6.30 5.51 -12.23
N LYS A 26 5.97 5.29 -13.51
CA LYS A 26 5.25 6.30 -14.30
C LYS A 26 3.94 6.61 -13.58
N ASP A 27 3.66 7.91 -13.44
CA ASP A 27 2.49 8.51 -12.76
C ASP A 27 2.51 8.50 -11.22
N GLY A 28 3.56 8.00 -10.56
CA GLY A 28 3.75 8.14 -9.10
C GLY A 28 2.68 7.44 -8.23
N GLU A 29 1.71 6.77 -8.84
CA GLU A 29 0.59 6.13 -8.16
C GLU A 29 1.10 4.96 -7.31
N PHE A 30 0.77 4.95 -6.03
CA PHE A 30 0.97 3.75 -5.23
C PHE A 30 0.03 2.66 -5.76
N ALA A 31 0.57 1.61 -6.39
CA ALA A 31 -0.20 0.38 -6.66
C ALA A 31 -0.39 -0.40 -5.35
N GLY A 32 -1.00 0.25 -4.37
CA GLY A 32 -1.35 -0.33 -3.09
C GLY A 32 -2.41 -1.40 -3.35
N THR A 33 -2.04 -2.66 -3.16
CA THR A 33 -3.02 -3.71 -2.98
C THR A 33 -3.82 -3.35 -1.73
N CYS A 34 -5.10 -2.96 -1.87
CA CYS A 34 -5.95 -2.53 -0.75
C CYS A 34 -5.93 -3.63 0.34
N ALA A 35 -5.25 -3.38 1.46
CA ALA A 35 -5.13 -4.36 2.55
C ALA A 35 -6.51 -4.73 3.11
N SER A 36 -7.47 -3.80 3.05
CA SER A 36 -8.85 -4.02 3.46
C SER A 36 -9.66 -4.94 2.54
N GLN A 37 -9.10 -5.42 1.42
CA GLN A 37 -9.75 -6.42 0.56
C GLN A 37 -9.05 -7.78 0.62
N ASN A 38 -8.02 -7.93 1.45
CA ASN A 38 -7.34 -9.22 1.61
C ASN A 38 -8.30 -10.23 2.29
N PRO A 39 -8.63 -11.38 1.67
CA PRO A 39 -9.51 -12.40 2.26
C PRO A 39 -8.99 -12.98 3.58
N MET A 40 -7.70 -12.78 3.89
CA MET A 40 -7.11 -13.14 5.18
C MET A 40 -7.45 -12.13 6.28
N LEU A 41 -7.64 -10.84 5.94
CA LEU A 41 -7.84 -9.75 6.88
C LEU A 41 -9.30 -9.29 6.95
N ASN A 42 -9.97 -9.19 5.81
CA ASN A 42 -11.39 -8.83 5.71
C ASN A 42 -12.26 -10.09 5.63
N LYS A 43 -12.60 -10.64 6.80
CA LYS A 43 -13.45 -11.83 6.95
C LYS A 43 -14.94 -11.52 6.92
N THR A 44 -15.28 -10.26 7.16
CA THR A 44 -16.64 -9.73 7.36
C THR A 44 -17.23 -9.11 6.10
N GLY A 45 -16.44 -8.99 5.03
CA GLY A 45 -16.88 -8.41 3.76
C GLY A 45 -17.05 -6.89 3.82
N GLU A 46 -16.30 -6.22 4.69
CA GLU A 46 -16.37 -4.77 4.85
C GLU A 46 -15.93 -4.05 3.58
N ALA A 47 -16.51 -2.89 3.33
CA ALA A 47 -16.15 -2.08 2.17
C ALA A 47 -14.71 -1.55 2.29
N CYS A 48 -13.95 -1.52 1.18
CA CYS A 48 -12.58 -0.97 1.18
C CYS A 48 -12.64 0.50 1.59
N GLY A 49 -11.99 0.87 2.70
CA GLY A 49 -12.05 2.23 3.26
C GLY A 49 -11.47 3.32 2.36
N PHE A 50 -10.83 2.95 1.26
CA PHE A 50 -10.30 3.85 0.24
C PHE A 50 -11.35 4.22 -0.84
N CYS A 51 -12.21 3.29 -1.26
CA CYS A 51 -13.15 3.51 -2.38
C CYS A 51 -14.60 3.11 -2.07
N GLY A 52 -14.89 2.60 -0.87
CA GLY A 52 -16.23 2.19 -0.43
C GLY A 52 -16.81 0.98 -1.14
N LYS A 53 -16.04 0.29 -2.01
CA LYS A 53 -16.48 -0.92 -2.72
C LYS A 53 -16.34 -2.16 -1.85
N THR A 54 -17.29 -3.09 -1.98
CA THR A 54 -17.20 -4.43 -1.37
C THR A 54 -16.13 -5.29 -2.06
N PRO A 55 -15.72 -6.42 -1.46
CA PRO A 55 -14.76 -7.35 -2.06
C PRO A 55 -15.09 -7.74 -3.51
N ASP A 56 -16.36 -8.02 -3.81
CA ASP A 56 -16.83 -8.46 -5.12
C ASP A 56 -16.86 -7.36 -6.19
N GLN A 57 -16.67 -6.10 -5.80
CA GLN A 57 -16.75 -4.94 -6.70
C GLN A 57 -15.40 -4.22 -6.82
N PHE A 58 -14.32 -4.87 -6.35
CA PHE A 58 -13.00 -4.27 -6.28
C PHE A 58 -12.35 -4.01 -7.64
N ASP A 59 -12.69 -4.78 -8.67
CA ASP A 59 -12.14 -4.62 -10.02
C ASP A 59 -12.44 -3.23 -10.61
N THR A 60 -13.41 -2.51 -10.02
CA THR A 60 -13.79 -1.14 -10.40
C THR A 60 -13.37 -0.09 -9.36
N CYS A 61 -12.60 -0.47 -8.34
CA CYS A 61 -12.04 0.42 -7.33
C CYS A 61 -10.87 1.21 -7.93
N ASN A 62 -11.22 2.18 -8.77
CA ASN A 62 -10.30 3.20 -9.25
C ASN A 62 -10.26 4.35 -8.25
N GLU A 63 -9.09 4.96 -8.11
CA GLU A 63 -8.86 6.15 -7.27
C GLU A 63 -10.01 7.16 -7.49
N PRO A 64 -10.75 7.59 -6.44
CA PRO A 64 -11.66 8.70 -6.61
C PRO A 64 -10.80 9.87 -7.09
N GLN A 65 -11.10 10.38 -8.29
CA GLN A 65 -10.44 11.57 -8.83
C GLN A 65 -10.52 12.65 -7.75
N HIS A 66 -9.40 12.90 -7.05
CA HIS A 66 -9.33 13.98 -6.09
C HIS A 66 -9.61 15.27 -6.85
N GLN A 67 -10.72 15.93 -6.51
CA GLN A 67 -10.90 17.36 -6.74
C GLN A 67 -10.37 18.10 -5.52
#